data_AF-A0A484AQA5-F1
#
_entry.id   AF-A0A484AQA5-F1
#
_cell.length_a   1.000
_cell.length_b   1.000
_cell.length_c   1.000
_cell.angle_alpha   90.00
_cell.angle_beta   90.00
_cell.angle_gamma   90.00
#
_symmetry.space_group_name_H-M   'P 1'
#
loop_
_entity.id
_entity.type
_entity.pdbx_description
1 polymer ?
#
loop_
_entity_poly.entity_id
_entity_poly.type
_entity_poly.pdbx_seq_one_letter_code
_entity_poly.pdbx_strand_id
1 'polypeptide(L)'
;GTSNGASSGASNESGTSNGALSGASNQSGTSNGFNDIWGDLKDGGKSIIEGLRNATQDGAAINKDLLDQLGSANENFLKDASQLGKDISNGLSESLTTGIKDLSQNLTSSITRFKQNVATEKNPIKRKALSSGLEVLEQLNTVATDLKHHHFDINQKLAKKVNDQLAEIPNEVLSWSKEQLDRVENASDETGLKQAQDIITKFISSFSEDLNAVLVELDVKKSLYEQKLNDKIHEYSEFVRKLIEDMNSCSGISIFKCRSLIEESMENLRNAKADLLNLLTEGNTLVEAGVNATVSIESLIKNLAENKLKFEKDLVDIIARNPSSTDANGGSSGSNEASSGASNGSS
;
A
#
# COMPACT_ATOMS: atom_id res chain seq x y z
N GLY A 1 62.82 -54.40 -28.73
CA GLY A 1 63.51 -54.12 -27.46
C GLY A 1 63.11 -52.74 -26.98
N THR A 2 62.75 -52.64 -25.69
CA THR A 2 62.92 -51.48 -24.76
C THR A 2 62.60 -50.08 -25.32
N SER A 3 61.44 -49.47 -25.02
CA SER A 3 60.97 -48.84 -23.76
C SER A 3 61.49 -47.42 -23.48
N ASN A 4 60.53 -46.54 -23.15
CA ASN A 4 60.59 -45.23 -22.47
C ASN A 4 60.96 -44.02 -23.35
N GLY A 5 60.33 -42.85 -23.28
CA GLY A 5 59.33 -42.29 -22.35
C GLY A 5 59.59 -40.78 -22.20
N ALA A 6 58.52 -40.00 -21.96
CA ALA A 6 58.50 -38.56 -21.60
C ALA A 6 58.93 -37.55 -22.70
N SER A 7 58.45 -36.31 -22.78
CA SER A 7 57.39 -35.54 -22.11
C SER A 7 57.25 -34.21 -22.90
N SER A 8 56.04 -33.63 -22.87
CA SER A 8 55.68 -32.22 -23.07
C SER A 8 56.07 -31.54 -24.40
N GLY A 9 55.08 -31.48 -25.29
CA GLY A 9 55.05 -30.62 -26.47
C GLY A 9 54.80 -29.16 -26.13
N ALA A 10 55.35 -28.29 -26.97
CA ALA A 10 55.23 -26.86 -26.94
C ALA A 10 54.45 -26.34 -28.17
N SER A 11 53.70 -25.26 -27.91
CA SER A 11 53.39 -24.14 -28.82
C SER A 11 52.25 -24.25 -29.86
N ASN A 12 51.18 -23.53 -29.49
CA ASN A 12 50.54 -22.42 -30.23
C ASN A 12 49.30 -22.61 -31.13
N GLU A 13 48.35 -21.72 -30.81
CA GLU A 13 47.30 -21.07 -31.62
C GLU A 13 46.04 -21.86 -32.00
N SER A 14 44.90 -21.49 -31.38
CA SER A 14 43.79 -20.76 -32.02
C SER A 14 42.47 -20.88 -31.23
N GLY A 15 41.68 -19.80 -31.22
CA GLY A 15 40.22 -19.88 -31.35
C GLY A 15 39.34 -19.95 -30.09
N THR A 16 38.53 -18.89 -29.93
CA THR A 16 37.09 -18.91 -29.55
C THR A 16 36.61 -19.34 -28.16
N SER A 17 36.14 -18.32 -27.42
CA SER A 17 34.79 -18.14 -26.83
C SER A 17 34.00 -19.33 -26.24
N ASN A 18 33.50 -19.07 -25.02
CA ASN A 18 32.38 -19.62 -24.24
C ASN A 18 32.92 -20.17 -22.91
N GLY A 19 32.47 -19.75 -21.74
CA GLY A 19 31.12 -19.34 -21.38
C GLY A 19 30.64 -20.26 -20.25
N ALA A 20 30.05 -19.65 -19.22
CA ALA A 20 29.37 -20.27 -18.08
C ALA A 20 30.24 -20.72 -16.88
N LEU A 21 30.14 -19.94 -15.79
CA LEU A 21 29.60 -20.34 -14.47
C LEU A 21 30.21 -19.44 -13.39
N SER A 22 29.78 -18.19 -13.36
CA SER A 22 29.82 -17.39 -12.14
C SER A 22 28.37 -17.17 -11.72
N GLY A 23 28.02 -17.72 -10.56
CA GLY A 23 26.70 -17.57 -9.96
C GLY A 23 26.33 -16.10 -9.86
N ALA A 24 25.27 -15.72 -10.57
CA ALA A 24 24.56 -14.48 -10.32
C ALA A 24 23.82 -14.67 -8.99
N SER A 25 24.36 -14.02 -7.97
CA SER A 25 23.68 -13.68 -6.74
C SER A 25 22.29 -13.12 -7.05
N ASN A 26 21.26 -13.82 -6.55
CA ASN A 26 19.95 -13.23 -6.26
C ASN A 26 20.17 -11.99 -5.38
N GLN A 27 20.15 -10.81 -5.98
CA GLN A 27 19.88 -9.57 -5.25
C GLN A 27 18.40 -9.25 -5.46
N SER A 28 17.59 -9.78 -4.54
CA SER A 28 16.29 -9.25 -4.20
C SER A 28 16.48 -7.80 -3.70
N GLY A 29 16.36 -6.83 -4.61
CA GLY A 29 16.58 -5.41 -4.34
C GLY A 29 15.40 -4.65 -3.75
N THR A 30 14.37 -5.33 -3.22
CA THR A 30 13.11 -4.69 -2.78
C THR A 30 12.72 -5.10 -1.36
N SER A 31 13.48 -4.69 -0.34
CA SER A 31 13.05 -4.89 1.06
C SER A 31 13.65 -3.97 2.13
N ASN A 32 14.58 -3.06 1.82
CA ASN A 32 15.26 -2.29 2.88
C ASN A 32 14.62 -0.92 3.18
N GLY A 33 14.01 -0.24 2.20
CA GLY A 33 13.38 1.08 2.45
C GLY A 33 12.07 1.00 3.25
N PHE A 34 11.29 -0.06 3.05
CA PHE A 34 10.00 -0.23 3.73
C PHE A 34 10.14 -0.72 5.17
N ASN A 35 11.13 -1.57 5.49
CA ASN A 35 11.38 -1.99 6.87
C ASN A 35 11.84 -0.82 7.76
N ASP A 36 12.59 0.13 7.21
CA ASP A 36 13.05 1.32 7.94
C ASP A 36 11.90 2.33 8.16
N ILE A 37 11.05 2.57 7.17
CA ILE A 37 9.91 3.51 7.27
C ILE A 37 8.75 2.92 8.07
N TRP A 38 8.56 1.60 8.03
CA TRP A 38 7.60 0.93 8.92
C TRP A 38 8.16 0.78 10.33
N GLY A 39 9.49 0.73 10.46
CA GLY A 39 10.21 1.05 11.69
C GLY A 39 9.78 2.42 12.19
N ASP A 40 9.83 3.46 11.34
CA ASP A 40 9.45 4.83 11.69
C ASP A 40 7.94 5.02 11.93
N LEU A 41 7.02 4.31 11.27
CA LEU A 41 5.57 4.37 11.56
C LEU A 41 5.24 3.58 12.84
N LYS A 42 5.89 2.44 13.06
CA LYS A 42 5.83 1.68 14.32
C LYS A 42 6.45 2.48 15.45
N ASP A 43 7.53 3.20 15.20
CA ASP A 43 8.25 4.05 16.15
C ASP A 43 7.53 5.40 16.33
N GLY A 44 6.79 5.86 15.32
CA GLY A 44 5.85 6.98 15.35
C GLY A 44 4.65 6.65 16.22
N GLY A 45 4.00 5.50 15.97
CA GLY A 45 2.97 4.88 16.81
C GLY A 45 3.45 4.62 18.24
N LYS A 46 4.66 4.08 18.41
CA LYS A 46 5.30 3.97 19.73
C LYS A 46 5.66 5.32 20.33
N SER A 47 5.96 6.36 19.55
CA SER A 47 6.24 7.72 20.01
C SER A 47 4.95 8.40 20.48
N ILE A 48 3.79 8.10 19.87
CA ILE A 48 2.47 8.42 20.43
C ILE A 48 2.35 7.77 21.82
N ILE A 49 2.65 6.47 21.91
CA ILE A 49 2.55 5.67 23.14
C ILE A 49 3.58 6.09 24.21
N GLU A 50 4.82 6.43 23.83
CA GLU A 50 5.89 6.88 24.71
C GLU A 50 5.70 8.34 25.14
N GLY A 51 5.14 9.19 24.28
CA GLY A 51 4.64 10.51 24.65
C GLY A 51 3.58 10.39 25.74
N LEU A 52 2.51 9.62 25.46
CA LEU A 52 1.44 9.30 26.42
C LEU A 52 1.99 8.76 27.76
N ARG A 53 3.04 7.91 27.72
CA ARG A 53 3.70 7.31 28.90
C ARG A 53 4.61 8.28 29.68
N ASN A 54 5.29 9.20 29.00
CA ASN A 54 6.17 10.17 29.64
C ASN A 54 5.38 11.35 30.23
N ALA A 55 4.28 11.77 29.60
CA ALA A 55 3.38 12.78 30.13
C ALA A 55 2.64 12.32 31.40
N THR A 56 2.34 11.02 31.53
CA THR A 56 1.69 10.43 32.73
C THR A 56 2.62 10.35 33.95
N GLN A 57 3.94 10.47 33.78
CA GLN A 57 4.92 10.31 34.86
C GLN A 57 5.12 11.55 35.76
N ASP A 58 4.88 12.77 35.23
CA ASP A 58 5.26 14.04 35.91
C ASP A 58 4.11 14.84 36.55
N GLY A 59 2.91 14.26 36.64
CA GLY A 59 1.86 14.60 37.63
C GLY A 59 1.17 15.98 37.59
N ALA A 60 1.77 17.07 37.09
CA ALA A 60 1.29 18.42 37.44
C ALA A 60 1.04 19.40 36.27
N ALA A 61 1.35 19.05 35.01
CA ALA A 61 1.13 19.91 33.83
C ALA A 61 0.44 19.18 32.65
N ILE A 62 -0.14 18.01 32.93
CA ILE A 62 -0.22 16.88 32.00
C ILE A 62 -1.22 17.05 30.85
N ASN A 63 -2.31 17.79 31.01
CA ASN A 63 -3.40 17.73 30.01
C ASN A 63 -3.05 18.44 28.70
N LYS A 64 -2.34 19.58 28.78
CA LYS A 64 -1.83 20.26 27.59
C LYS A 64 -0.72 19.45 26.92
N ASP A 65 0.21 18.90 27.69
CA ASP A 65 1.30 18.08 27.14
C ASP A 65 0.78 16.80 26.48
N LEU A 66 -0.23 16.14 27.06
CA LEU A 66 -0.83 14.95 26.46
C LEU A 66 -1.59 15.26 25.17
N LEU A 67 -2.37 16.34 25.15
CA LEU A 67 -3.11 16.77 23.97
C LEU A 67 -2.19 17.33 22.87
N ASP A 68 -1.14 18.06 23.25
CA ASP A 68 -0.11 18.56 22.33
C ASP A 68 0.73 17.39 21.78
N GLN A 69 1.00 16.36 22.59
CA GLN A 69 1.61 15.11 22.15
C GLN A 69 0.68 14.30 21.26
N LEU A 70 -0.62 14.19 21.55
CA LEU A 70 -1.62 13.56 20.68
C LEU A 70 -1.74 14.29 19.35
N GLY A 71 -1.70 15.63 19.38
CA GLY A 71 -1.70 16.48 18.19
C GLY A 71 -0.45 16.27 17.35
N SER A 72 0.73 16.30 17.97
CA SER A 72 2.02 16.06 17.30
C SER A 72 2.12 14.63 16.76
N ALA A 73 1.63 13.65 17.51
CA ALA A 73 1.50 12.26 17.13
C ALA A 73 0.59 12.06 15.92
N ASN A 74 -0.53 12.78 15.86
CA ASN A 74 -1.43 12.78 14.71
C ASN A 74 -0.78 13.42 13.48
N GLU A 75 -0.11 14.55 13.65
CA GLU A 75 0.61 15.21 12.57
C GLU A 75 1.70 14.29 12.00
N ASN A 76 2.43 13.59 12.87
CA ASN A 76 3.41 12.58 12.46
C ASN A 76 2.74 11.39 11.77
N PHE A 77 1.67 10.84 12.34
CA PHE A 77 0.91 9.75 11.72
C PHE A 77 0.39 10.12 10.33
N LEU A 78 -0.21 11.31 10.16
CA LEU A 78 -0.70 11.80 8.87
C LEU A 78 0.44 12.06 7.90
N LYS A 79 1.59 12.52 8.39
CA LYS A 79 2.80 12.68 7.58
C LYS A 79 3.36 11.33 7.13
N ASP A 80 3.35 10.33 8.00
CA ASP A 80 3.84 8.98 7.70
C ASP A 80 2.86 8.23 6.80
N ALA A 81 1.54 8.39 7.00
CA ALA A 81 0.52 7.93 6.07
C ALA A 81 0.66 8.61 4.69
N SER A 82 0.96 9.91 4.68
CA SER A 82 1.26 10.65 3.45
C SER A 82 2.54 10.16 2.78
N GLN A 83 3.55 9.81 3.56
CA GLN A 83 4.78 9.22 3.08
C GLN A 83 4.55 7.80 2.53
N LEU A 84 3.74 6.98 3.21
CA LEU A 84 3.26 5.69 2.71
C LEU A 84 2.50 5.87 1.39
N GLY A 85 1.63 6.87 1.28
CA GLY A 85 0.99 7.22 0.02
C GLY A 85 2.02 7.56 -1.07
N LYS A 86 3.04 8.36 -0.76
CA LYS A 86 4.13 8.63 -1.70
C LYS A 86 4.90 7.36 -2.06
N ASP A 87 5.13 6.45 -1.14
CA ASP A 87 5.88 5.21 -1.39
C ASP A 87 5.03 4.17 -2.13
N ILE A 88 3.73 4.14 -1.92
CA ILE A 88 2.75 3.44 -2.78
C ILE A 88 2.81 4.01 -4.21
N SER A 89 2.88 5.33 -4.35
CA SER A 89 2.99 6.00 -5.65
C SER A 89 4.35 5.80 -6.33
N ASN A 90 5.44 5.80 -5.56
CA ASN A 90 6.81 5.73 -6.05
C ASN A 90 7.31 4.29 -6.20
N GLY A 91 6.70 3.35 -5.48
CA GLY A 91 6.98 1.91 -5.54
C GLY A 91 6.42 1.25 -6.79
N LEU A 92 6.48 1.92 -7.95
CA LEU A 92 6.40 1.20 -9.21
C LEU A 92 7.64 0.32 -9.30
N SER A 93 7.42 -0.96 -9.58
CA SER A 93 8.51 -1.81 -10.07
C SER A 93 9.14 -1.15 -11.31
N GLU A 94 10.43 -0.83 -11.23
CA GLU A 94 11.20 -0.34 -12.39
C GLU A 94 11.15 -1.35 -13.54
N SER A 95 11.12 -2.65 -13.21
CA SER A 95 10.91 -3.75 -14.15
C SER A 95 9.56 -3.63 -14.87
N LEU A 96 8.48 -3.31 -14.16
CA LEU A 96 7.15 -3.16 -14.75
C LEU A 96 7.08 -1.93 -15.67
N THR A 97 7.62 -0.79 -15.22
CA THR A 97 7.70 0.43 -16.03
C THR A 97 8.49 0.18 -17.32
N THR A 98 9.65 -0.46 -17.19
CA THR A 98 10.53 -0.78 -18.32
C THR A 98 9.88 -1.80 -19.24
N GLY A 99 9.29 -2.87 -18.69
CA GLY A 99 8.60 -3.91 -19.46
C GLY A 99 7.45 -3.36 -20.30
N ILE A 100 6.58 -2.51 -19.73
CA ILE A 100 5.49 -1.86 -20.49
C ILE A 100 6.06 -0.99 -21.61
N LYS A 101 7.10 -0.20 -21.29
CA LYS A 101 7.73 0.71 -22.25
C LYS A 101 8.36 -0.06 -23.40
N ASP A 102 9.10 -1.11 -23.11
CA ASP A 102 9.80 -1.93 -24.10
C ASP A 102 8.79 -2.68 -24.98
N LEU A 103 7.74 -3.25 -24.39
CA LEU A 103 6.64 -3.87 -25.14
C LEU A 103 5.99 -2.87 -26.10
N SER A 104 5.59 -1.69 -25.61
CA SER A 104 4.96 -0.64 -26.42
C SER A 104 5.87 -0.13 -27.55
N GLN A 105 7.18 0.06 -27.27
CA GLN A 105 8.15 0.49 -28.28
C GLN A 105 8.37 -0.58 -29.35
N ASN A 106 8.57 -1.84 -28.95
CA ASN A 106 8.79 -2.95 -29.87
C ASN A 106 7.58 -3.18 -30.78
N LEU A 107 6.36 -3.10 -30.22
CA LEU A 107 5.12 -3.16 -30.97
C LEU A 107 5.02 -2.01 -31.99
N THR A 108 5.22 -0.77 -31.56
CA THR A 108 5.13 0.42 -32.43
C THR A 108 6.10 0.34 -33.62
N SER A 109 7.36 0.00 -33.37
CA SER A 109 8.37 -0.16 -34.41
C SER A 109 8.02 -1.29 -35.38
N SER A 110 7.57 -2.44 -34.86
CA SER A 110 7.23 -3.60 -35.66
C SER A 110 5.98 -3.40 -36.52
N ILE A 111 4.93 -2.77 -35.97
CA ILE A 111 3.70 -2.41 -36.69
C ILE A 111 4.02 -1.52 -37.89
N THR A 112 4.85 -0.49 -37.69
CA THR A 112 5.24 0.44 -38.76
C THR A 112 5.92 -0.31 -39.92
N ARG A 113 6.87 -1.21 -39.60
CA ARG A 113 7.53 -2.05 -40.60
C ARG A 113 6.56 -3.00 -41.31
N PHE A 114 5.69 -3.68 -40.56
CA PHE A 114 4.79 -4.68 -41.13
C PHE A 114 3.68 -4.08 -41.98
N LYS A 115 3.23 -2.85 -41.72
CA LYS A 115 2.33 -2.12 -42.63
C LYS A 115 2.89 -2.03 -44.05
N GLN A 116 4.18 -1.71 -44.17
CA GLN A 116 4.86 -1.65 -45.47
C GLN A 116 5.03 -3.04 -46.10
N ASN A 117 5.39 -4.05 -45.31
CA ASN A 117 5.54 -5.43 -45.81
C ASN A 117 4.21 -5.99 -46.33
N VAL A 118 3.11 -5.76 -45.61
CA VAL A 118 1.75 -6.17 -46.02
C VAL A 118 1.36 -5.47 -47.33
N ALA A 119 1.62 -4.17 -47.45
CA ALA A 119 1.26 -3.39 -48.65
C ALA A 119 2.05 -3.82 -49.91
N THR A 120 3.30 -4.29 -49.73
CA THR A 120 4.19 -4.68 -50.83
C THR A 120 4.12 -6.18 -51.18
N GLU A 121 3.51 -7.02 -50.33
CA GLU A 121 3.33 -8.44 -50.58
C GLU A 121 2.34 -8.69 -51.72
N LYS A 122 2.82 -9.34 -52.79
CA LYS A 122 2.05 -9.64 -54.00
C LYS A 122 1.22 -10.91 -53.85
N ASN A 123 1.63 -11.85 -53.00
CA ASN A 123 0.91 -13.09 -52.80
C ASN A 123 -0.29 -12.87 -51.86
N PRO A 124 -1.53 -13.14 -52.31
CA PRO A 124 -2.72 -12.82 -51.53
C PRO A 124 -2.83 -13.62 -50.23
N ILE A 125 -2.32 -14.85 -50.18
CA ILE A 125 -2.38 -15.71 -48.99
C ILE A 125 -1.35 -15.24 -47.95
N LYS A 126 -0.11 -14.98 -48.37
CA LYS A 126 0.91 -14.41 -47.47
C LYS A 126 0.49 -13.06 -46.93
N ARG A 127 -0.04 -12.19 -47.81
CA ARG A 127 -0.57 -10.88 -47.42
C ARG A 127 -1.67 -11.02 -46.36
N LYS A 128 -2.62 -11.93 -46.54
CA LYS A 128 -3.68 -12.18 -45.54
C LYS A 128 -3.09 -12.63 -44.20
N ALA A 129 -2.15 -13.58 -44.19
CA ALA A 129 -1.51 -14.04 -42.96
C ALA A 129 -0.77 -12.90 -42.25
N LEU A 130 0.03 -12.12 -42.98
CA LEU A 130 0.73 -10.94 -42.44
C LEU A 130 -0.25 -9.88 -41.94
N SER A 131 -1.37 -9.64 -42.62
CA SER A 131 -2.41 -8.73 -42.15
C SER A 131 -3.03 -9.19 -40.83
N SER A 132 -3.31 -10.48 -40.67
CA SER A 132 -3.84 -11.02 -39.41
C SER A 132 -2.83 -10.88 -38.25
N GLY A 133 -1.56 -11.21 -38.50
CA GLY A 133 -0.51 -10.99 -37.50
C GLY A 133 -0.36 -9.51 -37.12
N LEU A 134 -0.41 -8.61 -38.11
CA LEU A 134 -0.37 -7.17 -37.90
C LEU A 134 -1.55 -6.68 -37.05
N GLU A 135 -2.75 -7.18 -37.30
CA GLU A 135 -3.95 -6.82 -36.52
C GLU A 135 -3.79 -7.20 -35.03
N VAL A 136 -3.24 -8.38 -34.73
CA VAL A 136 -2.95 -8.79 -33.35
C VAL A 136 -1.93 -7.85 -32.68
N LEU A 137 -0.86 -7.50 -33.40
CA LEU A 137 0.14 -6.55 -32.90
C LEU A 137 -0.48 -5.17 -32.63
N GLU A 138 -1.33 -4.67 -33.53
CA GLU A 138 -2.03 -3.38 -33.37
C GLU A 138 -2.96 -3.39 -32.16
N GLN A 139 -3.75 -4.45 -31.98
CA GLN A 139 -4.63 -4.61 -30.83
C GLN A 139 -3.86 -4.61 -29.51
N LEU A 140 -2.72 -5.30 -29.45
CA LEU A 140 -1.87 -5.33 -28.26
C LEU A 140 -1.18 -3.98 -28.02
N ASN A 141 -0.79 -3.28 -29.08
CA ASN A 141 -0.16 -1.96 -28.96
C ASN A 141 -1.10 -0.94 -28.34
N THR A 142 -2.38 -0.98 -28.67
CA THR A 142 -3.40 -0.14 -28.01
C THR A 142 -3.40 -0.40 -26.50
N VAL A 143 -3.54 -1.67 -26.07
CA VAL A 143 -3.61 -1.99 -24.63
C VAL A 143 -2.28 -1.72 -23.90
N ALA A 144 -1.14 -2.00 -24.51
CA ALA A 144 0.17 -1.70 -23.93
C ALA A 144 0.38 -0.18 -23.75
N THR A 145 -0.13 0.63 -24.69
CA THR A 145 -0.10 2.09 -24.59
C THR A 145 -1.04 2.59 -23.50
N ASP A 146 -2.25 2.04 -23.41
CA ASP A 146 -3.20 2.36 -22.34
C ASP A 146 -2.61 1.99 -20.98
N LEU A 147 -2.03 0.80 -20.82
CA LEU A 147 -1.32 0.38 -19.61
C LEU A 147 -0.19 1.35 -19.26
N LYS A 148 0.62 1.78 -20.23
CA LYS A 148 1.70 2.75 -20.00
C LYS A 148 1.18 4.06 -19.42
N HIS A 149 0.04 4.55 -19.92
CA HIS A 149 -0.56 5.80 -19.44
C HIS A 149 -1.26 5.63 -18.09
N HIS A 150 -1.99 4.53 -17.91
CA HIS A 150 -2.81 4.32 -16.72
C HIS A 150 -2.06 3.73 -15.54
N HIS A 151 -0.96 3.00 -15.74
CA HIS A 151 -0.24 2.39 -14.63
C HIS A 151 0.29 3.42 -13.63
N PHE A 152 0.90 4.49 -14.13
CA PHE A 152 1.40 5.55 -13.28
C PHE A 152 0.25 6.28 -12.54
N ASP A 153 -0.86 6.46 -13.23
CA ASP A 153 -2.08 7.07 -12.71
C ASP A 153 -2.76 6.20 -11.64
N ILE A 154 -2.76 4.87 -11.80
CA ILE A 154 -3.29 3.92 -10.82
C ILE A 154 -2.57 4.07 -9.48
N ASN A 155 -1.24 4.07 -9.47
CA ASN A 155 -0.50 4.16 -8.22
C ASN A 155 -0.64 5.54 -7.54
N GLN A 156 -0.67 6.63 -8.30
CA GLN A 156 -0.96 7.96 -7.75
C GLN A 156 -2.37 8.08 -7.18
N LYS A 157 -3.36 7.55 -7.89
CA LYS A 157 -4.76 7.58 -7.45
C LYS A 157 -4.98 6.69 -6.23
N LEU A 158 -4.35 5.52 -6.17
CA LEU A 158 -4.40 4.65 -4.99
C LEU A 158 -3.82 5.37 -3.78
N ALA A 159 -2.62 5.94 -3.92
CA ALA A 159 -1.96 6.71 -2.86
C ALA A 159 -2.85 7.86 -2.34
N LYS A 160 -3.42 8.63 -3.25
CA LYS A 160 -4.34 9.71 -2.91
C LYS A 160 -5.58 9.19 -2.19
N LYS A 161 -6.20 8.13 -2.71
CA LYS A 161 -7.41 7.53 -2.12
C LYS A 161 -7.17 7.05 -0.69
N VAL A 162 -6.05 6.36 -0.47
CA VAL A 162 -5.62 5.91 0.85
C VAL A 162 -5.42 7.09 1.79
N ASN A 163 -4.72 8.14 1.35
CA ASN A 163 -4.56 9.36 2.16
C ASN A 163 -5.90 10.01 2.51
N ASP A 164 -6.81 10.15 1.55
CA ASP A 164 -8.12 10.75 1.77
C ASP A 164 -8.93 9.94 2.81
N GLN A 165 -8.89 8.60 2.73
CA GLN A 165 -9.55 7.71 3.69
C GLN A 165 -8.87 7.68 5.07
N LEU A 166 -7.54 7.75 5.11
CA LEU A 166 -6.75 7.79 6.34
C LEU A 166 -6.74 9.16 7.01
N ALA A 167 -7.15 10.23 6.35
CA ALA A 167 -7.28 11.54 6.99
C ALA A 167 -8.55 11.64 7.85
N GLU A 168 -9.60 10.88 7.53
CA GLU A 168 -10.90 11.00 8.23
C GLU A 168 -10.92 10.22 9.54
N ILE A 169 -10.53 8.94 9.50
CA ILE A 169 -10.71 8.00 10.63
C ILE A 169 -9.87 8.39 11.87
N PRO A 170 -8.55 8.65 11.77
CA PRO A 170 -7.75 9.04 12.93
C PRO A 170 -8.16 10.37 13.54
N ASN A 171 -8.56 11.34 12.70
CA ASN A 171 -9.04 12.64 13.19
C ASN A 171 -10.31 12.49 14.04
N GLU A 172 -11.24 11.62 13.63
CA GLU A 172 -12.43 11.32 14.43
C GLU A 172 -12.07 10.64 15.76
N VAL A 173 -11.17 9.64 15.72
CA VAL A 173 -10.69 8.91 16.91
C VAL A 173 -10.04 9.84 17.93
N LEU A 174 -9.21 10.77 17.46
CA LEU A 174 -8.50 11.71 18.31
C LEU A 174 -9.43 12.80 18.87
N SER A 175 -10.34 13.32 18.04
CA SER A 175 -11.34 14.29 18.51
C SER A 175 -12.23 13.69 19.61
N TRP A 176 -12.69 12.45 19.42
CA TRP A 176 -13.45 11.72 20.43
C TRP A 176 -12.62 11.49 21.70
N SER A 177 -11.35 11.09 21.55
CA SER A 177 -10.46 10.85 22.69
C SER A 177 -10.24 12.12 23.52
N LYS A 178 -10.08 13.27 22.86
CA LYS A 178 -9.97 14.58 23.50
C LYS A 178 -11.25 14.94 24.27
N GLU A 179 -12.41 14.81 23.64
CA GLU A 179 -13.69 15.08 24.29
C GLU A 179 -13.88 14.23 25.56
N GLN A 180 -13.47 12.97 25.50
CA GLN A 180 -13.52 12.07 26.66
C GLN A 180 -12.55 12.47 27.78
N LEU A 181 -11.33 12.91 27.46
CA LEU A 181 -10.38 13.44 28.45
C LEU A 181 -10.92 14.71 29.12
N ASP A 182 -11.39 15.66 28.34
CA ASP A 182 -11.97 16.93 28.84
C ASP A 182 -13.16 16.65 29.77
N ARG A 183 -13.99 15.65 29.43
CA ARG A 183 -15.12 15.22 30.26
C ARG A 183 -14.66 14.69 31.63
N VAL A 184 -13.62 13.85 31.66
CA VAL A 184 -13.12 13.29 32.92
C VAL A 184 -12.43 14.36 33.76
N GLU A 185 -11.63 15.23 33.15
CA GLU A 185 -10.95 16.33 33.86
C GLU A 185 -11.94 17.23 34.60
N ASN A 186 -13.06 17.57 33.96
CA ASN A 186 -14.08 18.44 34.57
C ASN A 186 -14.88 17.75 35.68
N ALA A 187 -14.95 16.42 35.67
CA ALA A 187 -15.84 15.65 36.55
C ALA A 187 -15.13 14.81 37.61
N SER A 188 -13.80 14.68 37.52
CA SER A 188 -13.01 13.75 38.32
C SER A 188 -11.80 14.42 38.95
N ASP A 189 -11.22 13.80 39.98
CA ASP A 189 -9.94 14.22 40.55
C ASP A 189 -8.74 13.78 39.68
N GLU A 190 -7.53 14.11 40.12
CA GLU A 190 -6.29 13.77 39.42
C GLU A 190 -6.10 12.24 39.24
N THR A 191 -6.59 11.42 40.17
CA THR A 191 -6.51 9.96 40.08
C THR A 191 -7.40 9.45 38.97
N GLY A 192 -8.63 9.96 38.88
CA GLY A 192 -9.55 9.60 37.79
C GLY A 192 -9.04 10.08 36.43
N LEU A 193 -8.48 11.27 36.35
CA LEU A 193 -7.85 11.77 35.13
C LEU A 193 -6.71 10.85 34.66
N LYS A 194 -5.80 10.44 35.55
CA LYS A 194 -4.73 9.49 35.20
C LYS A 194 -5.25 8.14 34.70
N GLN A 195 -6.29 7.61 35.34
CA GLN A 195 -6.92 6.36 34.90
C GLN A 195 -7.57 6.49 33.51
N ALA A 196 -8.19 7.63 33.22
CA ALA A 196 -8.77 7.90 31.91
C ALA A 196 -7.70 8.03 30.83
N GLN A 197 -6.58 8.67 31.14
CA GLN A 197 -5.42 8.77 30.24
C GLN A 197 -4.89 7.38 29.87
N ASP A 198 -4.63 6.51 30.85
CA ASP A 198 -4.18 5.13 30.61
C ASP A 198 -5.13 4.34 29.70
N ILE A 199 -6.42 4.54 29.89
CA ILE A 199 -7.46 3.89 29.09
C ILE A 199 -7.45 4.41 27.64
N ILE A 200 -7.38 5.72 27.46
CA ILE A 200 -7.36 6.35 26.14
C ILE A 200 -6.06 6.02 25.39
N THR A 201 -4.92 5.90 26.08
CA THR A 201 -3.69 5.37 25.50
C THR A 201 -3.87 3.96 24.95
N LYS A 202 -4.51 3.07 25.71
CA LYS A 202 -4.79 1.69 25.25
C LYS A 202 -5.73 1.66 24.05
N PHE A 203 -6.75 2.52 24.05
CA PHE A 203 -7.67 2.67 22.93
C PHE A 203 -6.94 3.07 21.64
N ILE A 204 -6.13 4.13 21.71
CA ILE A 204 -5.37 4.64 20.57
C ILE A 204 -4.38 3.58 20.08
N SER A 205 -3.70 2.88 20.98
CA SER A 205 -2.77 1.80 20.62
C SER A 205 -3.48 0.68 19.85
N SER A 206 -4.63 0.21 20.35
CA SER A 206 -5.42 -0.83 19.67
C SER A 206 -5.90 -0.38 18.30
N PHE A 207 -6.37 0.87 18.18
CA PHE A 207 -6.78 1.44 16.89
C PHE A 207 -5.62 1.50 15.89
N SER A 208 -4.43 1.94 16.34
CA SER A 208 -3.24 2.00 15.50
C SER A 208 -2.79 0.62 15.02
N GLU A 209 -2.88 -0.41 15.86
CA GLU A 209 -2.57 -1.80 15.48
C GLU A 209 -3.52 -2.33 14.41
N ASP A 210 -4.83 -2.10 14.57
CA ASP A 210 -5.85 -2.52 13.61
C ASP A 210 -5.70 -1.78 12.27
N LEU A 211 -5.39 -0.48 12.32
CA LEU A 211 -5.15 0.34 11.14
C LEU A 211 -3.90 -0.11 10.39
N ASN A 212 -2.85 -0.49 11.12
CA ASN A 212 -1.64 -1.06 10.53
C ASN A 212 -1.93 -2.38 9.80
N ALA A 213 -2.79 -3.25 10.36
CA ALA A 213 -3.18 -4.49 9.69
C ALA A 213 -3.87 -4.24 8.34
N VAL A 214 -4.76 -3.23 8.28
CA VAL A 214 -5.39 -2.76 7.03
C VAL A 214 -4.34 -2.34 6.00
N LEU A 215 -3.38 -1.51 6.40
CA LEU A 215 -2.40 -0.96 5.47
C LEU A 215 -1.42 -2.01 4.95
N VAL A 216 -0.99 -2.95 5.80
CA VAL A 216 -0.16 -4.08 5.37
C VAL A 216 -0.91 -4.98 4.38
N GLU A 217 -2.19 -5.27 4.63
CA GLU A 217 -2.98 -6.08 3.70
C GLU A 217 -3.17 -5.38 2.34
N LEU A 218 -3.34 -4.05 2.34
CA LEU A 218 -3.45 -3.27 1.12
C LEU A 218 -2.16 -3.30 0.29
N ASP A 219 -1.00 -3.17 0.94
CA ASP A 219 0.30 -3.22 0.27
C ASP A 219 0.55 -4.58 -0.39
N VAL A 220 0.19 -5.68 0.30
CA VAL A 220 0.24 -7.02 -0.27
C VAL A 220 -0.65 -7.13 -1.52
N LYS A 221 -1.88 -6.59 -1.47
CA LYS A 221 -2.81 -6.61 -2.62
C LYS A 221 -2.27 -5.82 -3.80
N LYS A 222 -1.69 -4.63 -3.57
CA LYS A 222 -1.00 -3.85 -4.60
C LYS A 222 0.15 -4.63 -5.22
N SER A 223 1.03 -5.18 -4.38
CA SER A 223 2.22 -5.92 -4.84
C SER A 223 1.85 -7.13 -5.68
N LEU A 224 0.81 -7.88 -5.28
CA LEU A 224 0.29 -9.01 -6.06
C LEU A 224 -0.27 -8.58 -7.42
N TYR A 225 -0.97 -7.45 -7.48
CA TYR A 225 -1.44 -6.89 -8.74
C TYR A 225 -0.27 -6.52 -9.67
N GLU A 226 0.74 -5.79 -9.16
CA GLU A 226 1.91 -5.37 -9.93
C GLU A 226 2.72 -6.58 -10.42
N GLN A 227 2.88 -7.60 -9.57
CA GLN A 227 3.55 -8.84 -9.94
C GLN A 227 2.81 -9.55 -11.08
N LYS A 228 1.49 -9.76 -10.94
CA LYS A 228 0.67 -10.39 -11.99
C LYS A 228 0.78 -9.65 -13.33
N LEU A 229 0.75 -8.31 -13.27
CA LEU A 229 0.86 -7.48 -14.46
C LEU A 229 2.26 -7.59 -15.08
N ASN A 230 3.32 -7.53 -14.29
CA ASN A 230 4.70 -7.70 -14.75
C ASN A 230 4.92 -9.07 -15.41
N ASP A 231 4.43 -10.14 -14.79
CA ASP A 231 4.54 -11.50 -15.32
C ASP A 231 3.84 -11.62 -16.68
N LYS A 232 2.64 -11.05 -16.81
CA LYS A 232 1.87 -11.06 -18.08
C LYS A 232 2.50 -10.22 -19.16
N ILE A 233 3.06 -9.05 -18.82
CA ILE A 233 3.80 -8.24 -19.78
C ILE A 233 5.05 -8.98 -20.28
N HIS A 234 5.78 -9.65 -19.40
CA HIS A 234 6.93 -10.44 -19.79
C HIS A 234 6.53 -11.60 -20.71
N GLU A 235 5.51 -12.38 -20.34
CA GLU A 235 4.97 -13.48 -21.14
C GLU A 235 4.56 -13.00 -22.55
N TYR A 236 3.75 -11.94 -22.64
CA TYR A 236 3.29 -11.43 -23.93
C TYR A 236 4.39 -10.75 -24.74
N SER A 237 5.41 -10.19 -24.10
CA SER A 237 6.58 -9.67 -24.82
C SER A 237 7.31 -10.78 -25.57
N GLU A 238 7.45 -11.95 -24.96
CA GLU A 238 8.06 -13.12 -25.62
C GLU A 238 7.19 -13.66 -26.76
N PHE A 239 5.88 -13.75 -26.57
CA PHE A 239 4.97 -14.16 -27.65
C PHE A 239 4.90 -13.15 -28.80
N VAL A 240 4.91 -11.85 -28.50
CA VAL A 240 5.01 -10.79 -29.50
C VAL A 240 6.31 -10.88 -30.27
N ARG A 241 7.46 -11.09 -29.59
CA ARG A 241 8.76 -11.28 -30.24
C ARG A 241 8.71 -12.46 -31.21
N LYS A 242 8.13 -13.59 -30.78
CA LYS A 242 7.99 -14.78 -31.61
C LYS A 242 7.10 -14.54 -32.84
N LEU A 243 5.94 -13.88 -32.68
CA LEU A 243 5.09 -13.50 -33.81
C LEU A 243 5.82 -12.59 -34.80
N ILE A 244 6.57 -11.60 -34.31
CA ILE A 244 7.38 -10.70 -35.13
C ILE A 244 8.43 -11.48 -35.93
N GLU A 245 9.14 -12.42 -35.31
CA GLU A 245 10.12 -13.28 -35.97
C GLU A 245 9.49 -14.12 -37.09
N ASP A 246 8.36 -14.75 -36.82
CA ASP A 246 7.65 -15.58 -37.80
C ASP A 246 7.12 -14.74 -38.97
N MET A 247 6.57 -13.56 -38.70
CA MET A 247 6.16 -12.61 -39.74
C MET A 247 7.33 -12.14 -40.61
N ASN A 248 8.53 -11.93 -40.05
CA ASN A 248 9.73 -11.58 -40.83
C ASN A 248 10.19 -12.73 -41.72
N SER A 249 10.07 -13.97 -41.25
CA SER A 249 10.50 -15.16 -41.98
C SER A 249 9.70 -15.44 -43.26
N CYS A 250 8.48 -14.90 -43.37
CA CYS A 250 7.55 -15.12 -44.48
C CYS A 250 8.12 -14.83 -45.88
N SER A 251 9.10 -13.94 -45.99
CA SER A 251 9.79 -13.60 -47.24
C SER A 251 10.60 -14.78 -47.81
N GLY A 252 11.20 -15.60 -46.96
CA GLY A 252 12.11 -16.70 -47.33
C GLY A 252 11.47 -18.10 -47.36
N ILE A 253 10.18 -18.21 -47.06
CA ILE A 253 9.49 -19.51 -46.91
C ILE A 253 8.28 -19.66 -47.82
N SER A 254 7.77 -20.90 -47.92
CA SER A 254 6.57 -21.22 -48.69
C SER A 254 5.33 -20.54 -48.10
N ILE A 255 4.32 -20.34 -48.96
CA ILE A 255 3.06 -19.69 -48.62
C ILE A 255 2.37 -20.38 -47.43
N PHE A 256 2.27 -21.71 -47.48
CA PHE A 256 1.61 -22.51 -46.44
C PHE A 256 2.38 -22.47 -45.12
N LYS A 257 3.72 -22.49 -45.17
CA LYS A 257 4.55 -22.40 -43.96
C LYS A 257 4.45 -21.03 -43.29
N CYS A 258 4.48 -19.94 -44.08
CA CYS A 258 4.26 -18.58 -43.57
C CYS A 258 2.92 -18.46 -42.84
N ARG A 259 1.85 -18.94 -43.47
CA ARG A 259 0.52 -18.93 -42.86
C ARG A 259 0.48 -19.71 -41.55
N SER A 260 0.98 -20.95 -41.56
CA SER A 260 0.96 -21.83 -40.38
C SER A 260 1.72 -21.24 -39.19
N LEU A 261 2.91 -20.68 -39.42
CA LEU A 261 3.73 -20.10 -38.35
C LEU A 261 3.07 -18.87 -37.73
N ILE A 262 2.48 -18.00 -38.56
CA ILE A 262 1.76 -16.83 -38.05
C ILE A 262 0.51 -17.27 -37.26
N GLU A 263 -0.28 -18.21 -37.79
CA GLU A 263 -1.47 -18.75 -37.09
C GLU A 263 -1.11 -19.38 -35.74
N GLU A 264 -0.03 -20.17 -35.67
CA GLU A 264 0.47 -20.76 -34.42
C GLU A 264 0.91 -19.70 -33.41
N SER A 265 1.71 -18.72 -33.84
CA SER A 265 2.18 -17.64 -32.97
C SER A 265 1.06 -16.72 -32.48
N MET A 266 0.01 -16.52 -33.29
CA MET A 266 -1.17 -15.76 -32.86
C MET A 266 -1.99 -16.48 -31.78
N GLU A 267 -1.99 -17.82 -31.72
CA GLU A 267 -2.80 -18.54 -30.72
C GLU A 267 -2.35 -18.23 -29.29
N ASN A 268 -1.05 -18.09 -29.06
CA ASN A 268 -0.49 -17.71 -27.75
C ASN A 268 -0.85 -16.26 -27.35
N LEU A 269 -1.25 -15.42 -28.30
CA LEU A 269 -1.65 -14.03 -28.08
C LEU A 269 -3.17 -13.83 -28.09
N ARG A 270 -3.94 -14.89 -28.32
CA ARG A 270 -5.39 -14.83 -28.52
C ARG A 270 -6.13 -14.14 -27.37
N ASN A 271 -5.71 -14.40 -26.13
CA ASN A 271 -6.33 -13.83 -24.93
C ASN A 271 -5.57 -12.62 -24.38
N ALA A 272 -4.39 -12.31 -24.92
CA ALA A 272 -3.48 -11.34 -24.33
C ALA A 272 -4.11 -9.94 -24.14
N LYS A 273 -4.90 -9.49 -25.13
CA LYS A 273 -5.67 -8.24 -25.01
C LYS A 273 -6.67 -8.27 -23.86
N ALA A 274 -7.45 -9.34 -23.74
CA ALA A 274 -8.48 -9.46 -22.71
C ALA A 274 -7.85 -9.56 -21.31
N ASP A 275 -6.78 -10.34 -21.18
CA ASP A 275 -6.06 -10.53 -19.91
C ASP A 275 -5.44 -9.21 -19.43
N LEU A 276 -4.78 -8.45 -20.31
CA LEU A 276 -4.21 -7.14 -19.97
C LEU A 276 -5.29 -6.09 -19.64
N LEU A 277 -6.43 -6.10 -20.33
CA LEU A 277 -7.56 -5.22 -20.00
C LEU A 277 -8.18 -5.58 -18.65
N ASN A 278 -8.33 -6.86 -18.34
CA ASN A 278 -8.83 -7.31 -17.05
C ASN A 278 -7.90 -6.87 -15.91
N LEU A 279 -6.58 -6.99 -16.10
CA LEU A 279 -5.61 -6.49 -15.12
C LEU A 279 -5.72 -4.97 -14.94
N LEU A 280 -5.88 -4.21 -16.03
CA LEU A 280 -6.13 -2.77 -15.93
C LEU A 280 -7.41 -2.46 -15.12
N THR A 281 -8.48 -3.23 -15.33
CA THR A 281 -9.71 -3.13 -14.54
C THR A 281 -9.47 -3.49 -13.07
N GLU A 282 -8.76 -4.57 -12.76
CA GLU A 282 -8.39 -4.96 -11.39
C GLU A 282 -7.62 -3.83 -10.68
N GLY A 283 -6.65 -3.21 -11.35
CA GLY A 283 -5.91 -2.07 -10.83
C GLY A 283 -6.81 -0.86 -10.54
N ASN A 284 -7.75 -0.55 -11.42
CA ASN A 284 -8.73 0.52 -11.18
C ASN A 284 -9.69 0.19 -10.04
N THR A 285 -10.15 -1.06 -9.91
CA THR A 285 -10.98 -1.49 -8.78
C THR A 285 -10.23 -1.38 -7.45
N LEU A 286 -8.93 -1.71 -7.43
CA LEU A 286 -8.09 -1.51 -6.25
C LEU A 286 -8.01 -0.03 -5.86
N VAL A 287 -7.84 0.87 -6.84
CA VAL A 287 -7.87 2.33 -6.63
C VAL A 287 -9.20 2.81 -6.09
N GLU A 288 -10.31 2.37 -6.67
CA GLU A 288 -11.66 2.80 -6.25
C GLU A 288 -11.97 2.36 -4.81
N ALA A 289 -11.57 1.14 -4.45
CA ALA A 289 -11.78 0.59 -3.13
C ALA A 289 -10.84 1.21 -2.07
N GLY A 290 -9.56 1.44 -2.40
CA GLY A 290 -8.56 1.93 -1.45
C GLY A 290 -8.41 0.98 -0.25
N VAL A 291 -8.47 1.51 0.97
CA VAL A 291 -8.39 0.67 2.19
C VAL A 291 -9.56 -0.30 2.33
N ASN A 292 -10.71 -0.02 1.68
CA ASN A 292 -11.86 -0.91 1.67
C ASN A 292 -11.65 -2.16 0.81
N ALA A 293 -10.55 -2.23 0.05
CA ALA A 293 -10.17 -3.46 -0.64
C ALA A 293 -9.73 -4.55 0.33
N THR A 294 -9.45 -4.21 1.60
CA THR A 294 -8.91 -5.13 2.62
C THR A 294 -10.02 -5.78 3.43
N VAL A 295 -9.80 -6.99 3.94
CA VAL A 295 -10.74 -7.65 4.86
C VAL A 295 -10.57 -7.08 6.27
N SER A 296 -9.36 -6.65 6.60
CA SER A 296 -9.03 -6.08 7.91
C SER A 296 -9.81 -4.79 8.22
N ILE A 297 -10.32 -4.07 7.21
CA ILE A 297 -11.09 -2.82 7.41
C ILE A 297 -12.39 -3.08 8.19
N GLU A 298 -13.05 -4.22 7.97
CA GLU A 298 -14.27 -4.58 8.69
C GLU A 298 -13.97 -4.82 10.16
N SER A 299 -12.84 -5.46 10.45
CA SER A 299 -12.36 -5.70 11.82
C SER A 299 -11.98 -4.38 12.49
N LEU A 300 -11.29 -3.47 11.79
CA LEU A 300 -10.98 -2.14 12.30
C LEU A 300 -12.25 -1.37 12.69
N ILE A 301 -13.24 -1.28 11.79
CA ILE A 301 -14.49 -0.54 12.05
C ILE A 301 -15.24 -1.15 13.23
N LYS A 302 -15.33 -2.48 13.27
CA LYS A 302 -16.01 -3.21 14.35
C LYS A 302 -15.31 -2.98 15.69
N ASN A 303 -14.00 -3.21 15.76
CA ASN A 303 -13.21 -3.04 16.97
C ASN A 303 -13.29 -1.60 17.45
N LEU A 304 -13.22 -0.62 16.55
CA LEU A 304 -13.34 0.80 16.89
C LEU A 304 -14.69 1.09 17.58
N ALA A 305 -15.79 0.59 17.04
CA ALA A 305 -17.12 0.80 17.61
C ALA A 305 -17.29 0.10 18.98
N GLU A 306 -16.88 -1.17 19.08
CA GLU A 306 -16.96 -1.95 20.33
C GLU A 306 -16.09 -1.32 21.43
N ASN A 307 -14.88 -0.90 21.07
CA ASN A 307 -13.96 -0.26 21.99
C ASN A 307 -14.47 1.11 22.44
N LYS A 308 -14.96 1.98 21.54
CA LYS A 308 -15.54 3.29 21.93
C LYS A 308 -16.61 3.11 23.00
N LEU A 309 -17.57 2.21 22.79
CA LEU A 309 -18.65 1.94 23.75
C LEU A 309 -18.14 1.42 25.11
N LYS A 310 -17.19 0.47 25.06
CA LYS A 310 -16.59 -0.08 26.28
C LYS A 310 -15.86 1.01 27.05
N PHE A 311 -15.09 1.85 26.36
CA PHE A 311 -14.30 2.90 26.97
C PHE A 311 -15.17 4.03 27.53
N GLU A 312 -16.24 4.44 26.86
CA GLU A 312 -17.20 5.42 27.44
C GLU A 312 -17.76 4.93 28.77
N LYS A 313 -18.06 3.64 28.88
CA LYS A 313 -18.52 3.04 30.13
C LYS A 313 -17.42 3.04 31.20
N ASP A 314 -16.20 2.64 30.85
CA ASP A 314 -15.07 2.63 31.78
C ASP A 314 -14.77 4.04 32.32
N LEU A 315 -14.86 5.06 31.46
CA LEU A 315 -14.67 6.46 31.84
C LEU A 315 -15.78 6.99 32.74
N VAL A 316 -17.04 6.62 32.50
CA VAL A 316 -18.16 6.90 33.42
C VAL A 316 -17.89 6.30 34.79
N ASP A 317 -17.45 5.05 34.84
CA ASP A 317 -17.15 4.36 36.10
C ASP A 317 -15.94 4.98 36.83
N ILE A 318 -14.98 5.56 36.10
CA ILE A 318 -13.85 6.31 36.66
C ILE A 318 -14.32 7.61 37.31
N ILE A 319 -15.14 8.39 36.61
CA ILE A 319 -15.71 9.65 37.12
C ILE A 319 -16.51 9.36 38.41
N ALA A 320 -17.35 8.33 38.40
CA ALA A 320 -18.17 7.97 39.56
C ALA A 320 -17.34 7.54 40.79
N ARG A 321 -16.18 6.91 40.57
CA ARG A 321 -15.28 6.45 41.64
C ARG A 321 -14.38 7.53 42.19
N ASN A 322 -14.08 8.56 41.40
CA ASN A 322 -13.13 9.61 41.77
C ASN A 322 -13.74 11.01 41.51
N PRO A 323 -14.89 11.37 42.09
CA PRO A 323 -15.56 12.64 41.80
C PRO A 323 -14.69 13.84 42.22
N SER A 324 -14.71 14.91 41.43
CA SER A 324 -14.01 16.14 41.81
C SER A 324 -14.57 16.68 43.15
N SER A 325 -13.68 17.06 44.07
CA SER A 325 -14.04 17.50 45.44
C SER A 325 -14.78 18.84 45.51
N THR A 326 -15.22 19.39 44.39
CA THR A 326 -15.86 20.71 44.30
C THR A 326 -17.30 20.73 44.80
N ASP A 327 -17.95 19.57 44.96
CA ASP A 327 -19.34 19.46 45.46
C ASP A 327 -19.48 18.95 46.92
N ALA A 328 -18.36 18.71 47.62
CA ALA A 328 -18.39 18.16 48.98
C ALA A 328 -18.66 19.20 50.10
N ASN A 329 -19.19 20.38 49.77
CA ASN A 329 -19.64 21.38 50.77
C ASN A 329 -21.13 21.74 50.67
N GLY A 330 -21.91 20.90 49.98
CA GLY A 330 -23.36 21.04 49.82
C GLY A 330 -24.20 20.25 50.84
N GLY A 331 -23.88 20.34 52.14
CA GLY A 331 -24.84 20.07 53.21
C GLY A 331 -24.67 18.76 54.01
N SER A 332 -24.56 18.87 55.34
CA SER A 332 -25.68 18.57 56.24
C SER A 332 -25.34 18.80 57.73
N SER A 333 -26.19 19.61 58.37
CA SER A 333 -26.76 19.51 59.72
C SER A 333 -25.91 19.58 61.00
N GLY A 334 -26.32 20.53 61.86
CA GLY A 334 -26.00 20.57 63.28
C GLY A 334 -26.90 21.58 64.02
N SER A 335 -28.18 21.28 64.10
CA SER A 335 -29.15 21.94 64.99
C SER A 335 -28.81 21.70 66.46
N ASN A 336 -28.87 22.74 67.29
CA ASN A 336 -29.36 22.67 68.68
C ASN A 336 -29.79 24.05 69.22
N GLU A 337 -31.10 24.17 69.43
CA GLU A 337 -31.84 24.98 70.42
C GLU A 337 -31.24 24.86 71.85
N ALA A 338 -31.44 25.72 72.86
CA ALA A 338 -32.26 26.92 73.09
C ALA A 338 -31.88 27.60 74.44
N SER A 339 -32.50 28.79 74.68
CA SER A 339 -32.87 29.41 75.98
C SER A 339 -31.78 30.26 76.70
N SER A 340 -32.00 31.47 77.22
CA SER A 340 -33.21 32.10 77.80
C SER A 340 -33.03 33.61 78.11
N GLY A 341 -34.13 34.41 78.03
CA GLY A 341 -34.39 35.60 78.86
C GLY A 341 -34.41 36.97 78.13
N ALA A 342 -35.55 37.48 77.65
CA ALA A 342 -36.54 38.38 78.34
C ALA A 342 -36.03 39.84 78.52
N SER A 343 -36.75 40.95 78.34
CA SER A 343 -38.07 41.36 77.81
C SER A 343 -38.15 42.91 77.86
N ASN A 344 -39.15 43.50 77.17
CA ASN A 344 -39.69 44.89 77.23
C ASN A 344 -38.90 45.95 76.45
N GLY A 345 -39.47 46.74 75.53
CA GLY A 345 -40.87 47.11 75.26
C GLY A 345 -41.04 48.63 75.43
N SER A 346 -41.41 49.35 74.36
CA SER A 346 -42.43 50.43 74.35
C SER A 346 -42.33 51.29 73.07
N SER A 347 -43.51 51.42 72.45
CA SER A 347 -44.11 52.56 71.73
C SER A 347 -43.27 53.47 70.83
#